data_AF-A0A1W9X6T7-F1
#
_entry.id   AF-A0A1W9X6T7-F1
#
_cell.length_a   1.000
_cell.length_b   1.000
_cell.length_c   1.000
_cell.angle_alpha   90.00
_cell.angle_beta   90.00
_cell.angle_gamma   90.00
#
_symmetry.space_group_name_H-M   'P 1'
#
loop_
_entity.id
_entity.type
_entity.pdbx_description
1 polymer ?
#
loop_
_entity_poly.entity_id
_entity_poly.type
_entity_poly.pdbx_seq_one_letter_code
_entity_poly.pdbx_strand_id
1 'polypeptide(L)'
;MGTPSDKLFDIPELAAELTRIGIFNQQDILLRKVGSKQILGPLFNSYNIVANSDYFPVLDLGAVRTRYLEKNALELHRLRLVAAPLIETLESQPIRTAPLSINENIHLRIGEAARKAMVIHQYFKWVTDNQVPPSLQMDGNTVATVRNVRTLHHQQCPSVEKEDEWFSFEMKEGWLPYLHFLAKDTLPYLSPTEMEIIWADIEAAPCFTRLPENIRHWFNLYKAVGNRDFEQVWQFSKLLLPDGKIQASENNNYLLMVSMLAHIALKRYEAALALLRRYNRRAEPPIEIRLLGTIAAQQRL
;
A
#
# COMPACT_ATOMS: atom_id res chain seq x y z
N MET A 1 -13.63 -3.00 19.59
CA MET A 1 -12.29 -2.81 20.20
C MET A 1 -12.04 -1.32 20.28
N GLY A 2 -11.52 -0.82 21.41
CA GLY A 2 -11.26 0.62 21.58
C GLY A 2 -10.03 1.10 20.81
N THR A 3 -10.04 2.36 20.38
CA THR A 3 -8.86 3.05 19.84
C THR A 3 -7.85 3.29 20.97
N PRO A 4 -6.55 2.98 20.78
CA PRO A 4 -5.53 3.30 21.79
C PRO A 4 -5.63 4.78 22.17
N SER A 5 -5.65 5.14 23.45
CA SER A 5 -5.80 6.54 23.89
C SER A 5 -4.44 7.19 24.12
N ASP A 6 -4.32 8.49 23.84
CA ASP A 6 -3.12 9.27 24.19
C ASP A 6 -2.83 9.29 25.69
N LYS A 7 -3.82 9.00 26.53
CA LYS A 7 -3.66 8.85 27.99
C LYS A 7 -2.60 7.82 28.40
N LEU A 8 -2.26 6.90 27.49
CA LEU A 8 -1.17 5.94 27.68
C LEU A 8 0.19 6.64 27.93
N PHE A 9 0.38 7.81 27.31
CA PHE A 9 1.63 8.58 27.37
C PHE A 9 1.67 9.56 28.55
N ASP A 10 0.54 9.76 29.24
CA ASP A 10 0.47 10.56 30.47
C ASP A 10 1.04 9.82 31.70
N ILE A 11 1.26 8.51 31.59
CA ILE A 11 1.83 7.67 32.65
C ILE A 11 3.36 7.61 32.44
N PRO A 12 4.18 8.28 33.28
CA PRO A 12 5.61 8.47 33.01
C PRO A 12 6.40 7.16 32.86
N GLU A 13 6.12 6.17 33.71
CA GLU A 13 6.79 4.88 33.70
C GLU A 13 6.46 4.09 32.43
N LEU A 14 5.21 4.16 31.98
CA LEU A 14 4.78 3.50 30.75
C LEU A 14 5.35 4.20 29.51
N ALA A 15 5.34 5.53 29.49
CA ALA A 15 5.94 6.32 28.43
C ALA A 15 7.45 6.03 28.28
N ALA A 16 8.16 5.85 29.40
CA ALA A 16 9.57 5.48 29.41
C ALA A 16 9.82 4.09 28.77
N GLU A 17 8.99 3.08 29.07
CA GLU A 17 9.11 1.76 28.44
C GLU A 17 8.71 1.77 26.96
N LEU A 18 7.66 2.50 26.59
CA LEU A 18 7.23 2.64 25.19
C LEU A 18 8.30 3.34 24.33
N THR A 19 8.97 4.34 24.89
CA THR A 19 10.08 5.04 24.25
C THR A 19 11.22 4.09 23.89
N ARG A 20 11.55 3.11 24.74
CA ARG A 20 12.60 2.10 24.47
C ARG A 20 12.32 1.24 23.24
N ILE A 21 11.05 1.09 22.86
CA ILE A 21 10.62 0.33 21.68
C ILE A 21 10.12 1.25 20.54
N GLY A 22 10.50 2.53 20.59
CA GLY A 22 10.21 3.52 19.55
C GLY A 22 8.72 3.85 19.40
N ILE A 23 7.96 3.84 20.50
CA ILE A 23 6.57 4.32 20.55
C ILE A 23 6.55 5.58 21.41
N PHE A 24 6.29 6.72 20.78
CA PHE A 24 6.30 8.03 21.44
C PHE A 24 4.91 8.66 21.48
N ASN A 25 4.04 8.29 20.55
CA ASN A 25 2.69 8.82 20.44
C ASN A 25 1.71 7.76 19.89
N GLN A 26 0.43 8.10 19.89
CA GLN A 26 -0.62 7.20 19.39
C GLN A 26 -0.44 6.86 17.90
N GLN A 27 0.12 7.74 17.08
CA GLN A 27 0.36 7.45 15.66
C GLN A 27 1.35 6.30 15.48
N ASP A 28 2.38 6.18 16.33
CA ASP A 28 3.32 5.04 16.30
C ASP A 28 2.60 3.70 16.54
N ILE A 29 1.55 3.70 17.37
CA ILE A 29 0.72 2.52 17.63
C ILE A 29 -0.19 2.23 16.43
N LEU A 30 -0.87 3.27 15.92
CA LEU A 30 -1.79 3.15 14.78
C LEU A 30 -1.07 2.73 13.49
N LEU A 31 0.18 3.15 13.32
CA LEU A 31 1.07 2.71 12.24
C LEU A 31 1.34 1.20 12.27
N ARG A 32 1.41 0.61 13.46
CA ARG A 32 1.69 -0.83 13.66
C ARG A 32 0.45 -1.71 13.54
N LYS A 33 -0.75 -1.15 13.37
CA LYS A 33 -2.01 -1.91 13.29
C LYS A 33 -2.05 -2.78 12.02
N VAL A 34 -2.10 -4.10 12.20
CA VAL A 34 -2.21 -5.09 11.10
C VAL A 34 -3.66 -5.43 10.75
N GLY A 35 -4.60 -5.22 11.68
CA GLY A 35 -6.03 -5.42 11.46
C GLY A 35 -6.79 -5.65 12.75
N SER A 36 -8.12 -5.78 12.65
CA SER A 36 -9.01 -6.12 13.76
C SER A 36 -9.49 -7.57 13.67
N LYS A 37 -10.13 -8.08 14.74
CA LYS A 37 -10.79 -9.39 14.71
C LYS A 37 -11.84 -9.49 13.58
N GLN A 38 -12.53 -8.39 13.29
CA GLN A 38 -13.50 -8.33 12.19
C GLN A 38 -12.85 -8.58 10.83
N ILE A 39 -11.65 -8.03 10.61
CA ILE A 39 -10.92 -8.15 9.33
C ILE A 39 -10.18 -9.48 9.22
N LEU A 40 -9.42 -9.87 10.26
CA LEU A 40 -8.53 -11.04 10.19
C LEU A 40 -9.24 -12.34 10.55
N GLY A 41 -10.35 -12.28 11.30
CA GLY A 41 -11.12 -13.45 11.70
C GLY A 41 -11.52 -14.36 10.52
N PRO A 42 -12.07 -13.83 9.41
CA PRO A 42 -12.42 -14.64 8.23
C PRO A 42 -11.24 -15.38 7.63
N LEU A 43 -10.07 -14.72 7.56
CA LEU A 43 -8.84 -15.34 7.09
C LEU A 43 -8.44 -16.50 8.01
N PHE A 44 -8.42 -16.29 9.32
CA PHE A 44 -8.04 -17.34 10.26
C PHE A 44 -9.05 -18.50 10.31
N ASN A 45 -10.34 -18.20 10.19
CA ASN A 45 -11.40 -19.20 10.12
C ASN A 45 -11.37 -20.01 8.81
N SER A 46 -10.65 -19.55 7.78
CA SER A 46 -10.45 -20.31 6.54
C SER A 46 -9.47 -21.48 6.68
N TYR A 47 -8.65 -21.49 7.74
CA TYR A 47 -7.75 -22.60 8.02
C TYR A 47 -8.48 -23.66 8.83
N ASN A 48 -8.43 -24.91 8.36
CA ASN A 48 -9.01 -26.04 9.06
C ASN A 48 -8.08 -26.51 10.19
N ILE A 49 -8.12 -25.83 11.34
CA ILE A 49 -7.36 -26.18 12.54
C ILE A 49 -8.31 -26.43 13.71
N VAL A 50 -8.08 -27.52 14.45
CA VAL A 50 -8.86 -27.83 15.66
C VAL A 50 -8.45 -26.91 16.80
N ALA A 51 -9.38 -26.64 17.72
CA ALA A 51 -9.09 -25.87 18.93
C ALA A 51 -8.03 -26.59 19.77
N ASN A 52 -7.02 -25.83 20.22
CA ASN A 52 -5.99 -26.36 21.11
C ASN A 52 -6.60 -26.74 22.47
N SER A 53 -6.25 -27.90 23.00
CA SER A 53 -6.65 -28.36 24.34
C SER A 53 -5.59 -29.29 24.93
N ASP A 54 -5.67 -29.60 26.22
CA ASP A 54 -4.73 -30.52 26.87
C ASP A 54 -4.80 -31.95 26.30
N TYR A 55 -5.97 -32.35 25.80
CA TYR A 55 -6.17 -33.63 25.11
C TYR A 55 -5.73 -33.60 23.63
N PHE A 56 -5.72 -32.43 23.00
CA PHE A 56 -5.28 -32.20 21.62
C PHE A 56 -4.35 -30.98 21.54
N PRO A 57 -3.09 -31.10 21.98
CA PRO A 57 -2.16 -29.97 22.13
C PRO A 57 -1.51 -29.60 20.79
N VAL A 58 -2.32 -29.13 19.84
CA VAL A 58 -1.89 -28.82 18.48
C VAL A 58 -0.81 -27.74 18.45
N LEU A 59 -0.81 -26.80 19.39
CA LEU A 59 0.23 -25.77 19.48
C LEU A 59 1.59 -26.36 19.85
N ASP A 60 1.67 -27.21 20.88
CA ASP A 60 2.93 -27.79 21.32
C ASP A 60 3.50 -28.76 20.28
N LEU A 61 2.66 -29.65 19.75
CA LEU A 61 3.07 -30.61 18.71
C LEU A 61 3.44 -29.90 17.41
N GLY A 62 2.74 -28.82 17.08
CA GLY A 62 2.99 -28.02 15.88
C GLY A 62 4.23 -27.14 15.99
N ALA A 63 4.56 -26.63 17.18
CA ALA A 63 5.62 -25.64 17.37
C ALA A 63 7.01 -26.18 16.98
N VAL A 64 7.36 -27.39 17.42
CA VAL A 64 8.66 -28.01 17.11
C VAL A 64 8.81 -28.22 15.60
N ARG A 65 7.77 -28.80 14.95
CA ARG A 65 7.76 -29.01 13.51
C ARG A 65 7.84 -27.70 12.73
N THR A 66 7.13 -26.67 13.17
CA THR A 66 7.08 -25.36 12.52
C THR A 66 8.45 -24.68 12.58
N ARG A 67 9.14 -24.73 13.74
CA ARG A 67 10.52 -24.24 13.88
C ARG A 67 11.50 -25.03 13.01
N TYR A 68 11.41 -26.36 13.01
CA TYR A 68 12.28 -27.21 12.17
C TYR A 68 12.12 -26.93 10.67
N LEU A 69 10.89 -26.64 10.23
CA LEU A 69 10.59 -26.29 8.84
C LEU A 69 10.74 -24.78 8.53
N GLU A 70 11.23 -23.99 9.49
CA GLU A 70 11.37 -22.52 9.39
C GLU A 70 10.08 -21.79 8.96
N LYS A 71 8.93 -22.39 9.26
CA LYS A 71 7.63 -21.81 8.94
C LYS A 71 7.36 -20.64 9.87
N ASN A 72 6.81 -19.57 9.33
CA ASN A 72 6.53 -18.34 10.06
C ASN A 72 5.25 -17.67 9.53
N ALA A 73 4.75 -16.68 10.27
CA ALA A 73 3.59 -15.88 9.90
C ALA A 73 3.99 -14.46 9.48
N LEU A 74 5.21 -14.26 8.96
CA LEU A 74 5.71 -12.93 8.60
C LEU A 74 4.91 -12.30 7.45
N GLU A 75 4.18 -13.10 6.68
CA GLU A 75 3.26 -12.61 5.66
C GLU A 75 2.18 -11.69 6.24
N LEU A 76 1.74 -11.86 7.50
CA LEU A 76 0.77 -10.96 8.13
C LEU A 76 1.29 -9.52 8.19
N HIS A 77 2.59 -9.33 8.37
CA HIS A 77 3.19 -7.99 8.33
C HIS A 77 3.13 -7.34 6.95
N ARG A 78 3.01 -8.12 5.86
CA ARG A 78 2.89 -7.58 4.50
C ARG A 78 1.58 -6.85 4.28
N LEU A 79 0.50 -7.21 5.00
CA LEU A 79 -0.79 -6.53 4.92
C LEU A 79 -0.67 -5.02 5.20
N ARG A 80 0.35 -4.61 5.96
CA ARG A 80 0.60 -3.21 6.28
C ARG A 80 1.55 -2.49 5.30
N LEU A 81 2.16 -3.23 4.37
CA LEU A 81 3.18 -2.74 3.44
C LEU A 81 2.74 -2.80 1.97
N VAL A 82 1.54 -3.31 1.70
CA VAL A 82 0.96 -3.25 0.35
C VAL A 82 0.77 -1.79 -0.07
N ALA A 83 0.96 -1.51 -1.35
CA ALA A 83 0.87 -0.16 -1.94
C ALA A 83 -0.57 0.38 -2.02
N ALA A 84 -1.35 0.27 -0.96
CA ALA A 84 -2.74 0.72 -0.85
C ALA A 84 -3.12 0.98 0.62
N PRO A 85 -4.11 1.84 0.90
CA PRO A 85 -4.63 2.07 2.26
C PRO A 85 -5.53 0.89 2.71
N LEU A 86 -5.00 -0.33 2.70
CA LEU A 86 -5.76 -1.59 2.88
C LEU A 86 -6.53 -1.61 4.21
N ILE A 87 -5.84 -1.42 5.33
CA ILE A 87 -6.46 -1.52 6.66
C ILE A 87 -7.44 -0.38 6.89
N GLU A 88 -7.06 0.84 6.50
CA GLU A 88 -7.95 2.02 6.57
C GLU A 88 -9.26 1.79 5.80
N THR A 89 -9.15 1.25 4.58
CA THR A 89 -10.31 0.98 3.73
C THR A 89 -11.20 -0.09 4.35
N LEU A 90 -10.63 -1.20 4.80
CA LEU A 90 -11.39 -2.32 5.37
C LEU A 90 -12.04 -1.98 6.71
N GLU A 91 -11.47 -1.06 7.49
CA GLU A 91 -12.06 -0.59 8.76
C GLU A 91 -12.99 0.60 8.58
N SER A 92 -13.04 1.20 7.39
CA SER A 92 -13.76 2.46 7.14
C SER A 92 -13.34 3.58 8.11
N GLN A 93 -12.07 3.55 8.51
CA GLN A 93 -11.49 4.49 9.48
C GLN A 93 -10.10 4.91 8.99
N PRO A 94 -9.82 6.22 8.93
CA PRO A 94 -8.48 6.66 8.59
C PRO A 94 -7.50 6.16 9.63
N ILE A 95 -6.33 5.69 9.19
CA ILE A 95 -5.25 5.27 10.09
C ILE A 95 -4.80 6.43 10.99
N ARG A 96 -4.94 7.67 10.50
CA ARG A 96 -4.60 8.91 11.22
C ARG A 96 -5.53 10.04 10.80
N THR A 97 -5.80 10.94 11.73
CA THR A 97 -6.60 12.15 11.50
C THR A 97 -5.75 13.42 11.43
N ALA A 98 -4.45 13.29 11.66
CA ALA A 98 -3.47 14.38 11.62
C ALA A 98 -2.32 14.06 10.67
N PRO A 99 -1.52 15.06 10.25
CA PRO A 99 -0.24 14.85 9.59
C PRO A 99 0.63 13.84 10.36
N LEU A 100 1.41 13.03 9.63
CA LEU A 100 2.30 12.04 10.26
C LEU A 100 3.31 12.76 11.14
N SER A 101 3.45 12.31 12.38
CA SER A 101 4.45 12.74 13.33
C SER A 101 5.23 11.52 13.79
N ILE A 102 6.34 11.25 13.13
CA ILE A 102 7.16 10.06 13.31
C ILE A 102 8.50 10.46 13.93
N ASN A 103 8.94 9.76 14.97
CA ASN A 103 10.24 10.00 15.61
C ASN A 103 11.40 9.34 14.80
N GLU A 104 12.61 9.85 14.97
CA GLU A 104 13.87 9.35 14.38
C GLU A 104 14.31 8.00 14.96
N ASN A 105 14.02 7.71 16.23
CA ASN A 105 14.37 6.45 16.89
C ASN A 105 13.34 5.33 16.60
N ILE A 106 13.30 4.89 15.34
CA ILE A 106 12.42 3.80 14.91
C ILE A 106 13.24 2.61 14.44
N HIS A 107 13.12 1.51 15.19
CA HIS A 107 13.69 0.21 14.82
C HIS A 107 12.74 -0.64 13.96
N LEU A 108 11.52 -0.16 13.72
CA LEU A 108 10.52 -0.91 12.97
C LEU A 108 10.44 -0.45 11.52
N ARG A 109 10.51 -1.43 10.61
CA ARG A 109 10.36 -1.25 9.16
C ARG A 109 9.17 -0.37 8.74
N ILE A 110 8.05 -0.46 9.47
CA ILE A 110 6.84 0.31 9.14
C ILE A 110 6.99 1.80 9.40
N GLY A 111 7.68 2.19 10.47
CA GLY A 111 7.90 3.60 10.78
C GLY A 111 8.99 4.20 9.88
N GLU A 112 10.00 3.41 9.50
CA GLU A 112 10.99 3.82 8.48
C GLU A 112 10.30 4.09 7.13
N ALA A 113 9.40 3.20 6.69
CA ALA A 113 8.64 3.38 5.46
C ALA A 113 7.70 4.60 5.52
N ALA A 114 7.04 4.83 6.66
CA ALA A 114 6.20 6.00 6.85
C ALA A 114 7.01 7.30 6.89
N ARG A 115 8.23 7.31 7.48
CA ARG A 115 9.16 8.44 7.43
C ARG A 115 9.60 8.74 6.01
N LYS A 116 9.92 7.70 5.23
CA LYS A 116 10.25 7.82 3.80
C LYS A 116 9.11 8.49 3.03
N ALA A 117 7.86 8.08 3.27
CA ALA A 117 6.68 8.72 2.68
C ALA A 117 6.59 10.22 3.02
N MET A 118 6.83 10.59 4.28
CA MET A 118 6.83 11.99 4.72
C MET A 118 7.91 12.82 4.02
N VAL A 119 9.12 12.29 3.91
CA VAL A 119 10.25 12.99 3.27
C VAL A 119 9.98 13.18 1.77
N ILE A 120 9.36 12.21 1.10
CA ILE A 120 8.90 12.34 -0.29
C ILE A 120 7.85 13.46 -0.39
N HIS A 121 6.84 13.45 0.48
CA HIS A 121 5.82 14.52 0.50
C HIS A 121 6.44 15.91 0.71
N GLN A 122 7.36 16.05 1.68
CA GLN A 122 8.07 17.30 1.94
C GLN A 122 8.88 17.78 0.74
N TYR A 123 9.50 16.86 0.00
CA TYR A 123 10.19 17.19 -1.25
C TYR A 123 9.24 17.78 -2.29
N PHE A 124 8.10 17.13 -2.56
CA PHE A 124 7.12 17.63 -3.53
C PHE A 124 6.52 18.97 -3.08
N LYS A 125 6.21 19.11 -1.79
CA LYS A 125 5.77 20.40 -1.23
C LYS A 125 6.81 21.50 -1.42
N TRP A 126 8.08 21.23 -1.15
CA TRP A 126 9.17 22.18 -1.32
C TRP A 126 9.30 22.67 -2.78
N VAL A 127 9.28 21.75 -3.74
CA VAL A 127 9.44 22.09 -5.16
C VAL A 127 8.21 22.79 -5.74
N THR A 128 7.01 22.52 -5.22
CA THR A 128 5.80 23.27 -5.59
C THR A 128 5.81 24.67 -5.00
N ASP A 129 6.22 24.83 -3.74
CA ASP A 129 6.18 26.12 -3.03
C ASP A 129 7.36 27.06 -3.44
N ASN A 130 8.32 26.58 -4.26
CA ASN A 130 9.53 27.31 -4.68
C ASN A 130 10.33 27.91 -3.49
N GLN A 131 10.32 27.24 -2.35
CA GLN A 131 11.02 27.69 -1.14
C GLN A 131 12.48 27.20 -1.09
N VAL A 132 13.21 27.51 -0.03
CA VAL A 132 14.55 26.94 0.21
C VAL A 132 14.41 25.45 0.56
N PRO A 133 15.25 24.56 0.00
CA PRO A 133 15.17 23.13 0.29
C PRO A 133 15.30 22.88 1.79
N PRO A 134 14.32 22.18 2.41
CA PRO A 134 14.52 21.71 3.77
C PRO A 134 15.71 20.74 3.81
N SER A 135 16.34 20.59 4.98
CA SER A 135 17.35 19.56 5.19
C SER A 135 16.70 18.17 5.14
N LEU A 136 16.53 17.62 3.94
CA LEU A 136 15.91 16.32 3.71
C LEU A 136 16.97 15.22 3.71
N GLN A 137 16.81 14.24 4.60
CA GLN A 137 17.62 13.03 4.60
C GLN A 137 16.89 11.91 3.86
N MET A 138 17.35 11.63 2.64
CA MET A 138 16.87 10.57 1.77
C MET A 138 17.99 9.56 1.49
N ASP A 139 17.65 8.27 1.44
CA ASP A 139 18.53 7.27 0.87
C ASP A 139 18.60 7.40 -0.66
N GLY A 140 19.61 6.78 -1.28
CA GLY A 140 19.85 6.87 -2.72
C GLY A 140 18.67 6.40 -3.58
N ASN A 141 17.90 5.40 -3.15
CA ASN A 141 16.74 4.93 -3.91
C ASN A 141 15.61 5.96 -3.85
N THR A 142 15.37 6.58 -2.69
CA THR A 142 14.39 7.67 -2.56
C THR A 142 14.75 8.85 -3.47
N VAL A 143 16.02 9.26 -3.48
CA VAL A 143 16.51 10.32 -4.38
C VAL A 143 16.29 9.95 -5.84
N ALA A 144 16.61 8.71 -6.22
CA ALA A 144 16.38 8.21 -7.58
C ALA A 144 14.89 8.24 -7.95
N THR A 145 14.00 7.81 -7.05
CA THR A 145 12.54 7.82 -7.28
C THR A 145 12.03 9.23 -7.54
N VAL A 146 12.28 10.19 -6.65
CA VAL A 146 11.74 11.55 -6.82
C VAL A 146 12.35 12.25 -8.03
N ARG A 147 13.65 12.03 -8.32
CA ARG A 147 14.32 12.60 -9.49
C ARG A 147 13.76 12.04 -10.79
N ASN A 148 13.63 10.71 -10.91
CA ASN A 148 13.18 10.07 -12.13
C ASN A 148 11.70 10.36 -12.41
N VAL A 149 10.84 10.43 -11.39
CA VAL A 149 9.45 10.82 -11.61
C VAL A 149 9.37 12.26 -12.17
N ARG A 150 10.22 13.16 -11.67
CA ARG A 150 10.25 14.57 -12.10
C ARG A 150 11.02 14.83 -13.40
N THR A 151 11.56 13.82 -14.07
CA THR A 151 12.16 14.03 -15.41
C THR A 151 11.14 14.55 -16.42
N LEU A 152 9.83 14.29 -16.21
CA LEU A 152 8.75 14.84 -17.04
C LEU A 152 8.71 16.37 -17.11
N HIS A 153 9.29 17.08 -16.12
CA HIS A 153 9.41 18.54 -16.12
C HIS A 153 10.55 19.06 -16.99
N HIS A 154 11.54 18.22 -17.29
CA HIS A 154 12.80 18.64 -17.91
C HIS A 154 13.10 17.92 -19.24
N GLN A 155 12.34 16.91 -19.59
CA GLN A 155 12.48 16.18 -20.86
C GLN A 155 11.91 16.97 -22.03
N GLN A 156 12.51 16.74 -23.21
CA GLN A 156 11.91 17.18 -24.48
C GLN A 156 10.79 16.22 -24.84
N CYS A 157 9.55 16.66 -24.69
CA CYS A 157 8.40 15.82 -25.00
C CYS A 157 8.32 15.59 -26.52
N PRO A 158 7.97 14.38 -26.99
CA PRO A 158 7.82 14.12 -28.42
C PRO A 158 6.72 15.01 -29.02
N SER A 159 6.91 15.40 -30.29
CA SER A 159 5.90 16.14 -31.06
C SER A 159 4.61 15.33 -31.23
N VAL A 160 3.47 15.99 -31.47
CA VAL A 160 2.16 15.30 -31.63
C VAL A 160 2.12 14.40 -32.87
N GLU A 161 2.99 14.67 -33.84
CA GLU A 161 2.84 14.22 -35.22
C GLU A 161 3.41 12.82 -35.46
N LYS A 162 4.19 12.25 -34.54
CA LYS A 162 4.76 10.91 -34.65
C LYS A 162 4.72 10.19 -33.31
N GLU A 163 4.22 8.97 -33.32
CA GLU A 163 4.41 8.03 -32.21
C GLU A 163 5.92 7.78 -32.08
N ASP A 164 6.49 8.26 -30.98
CA ASP A 164 7.91 8.08 -30.69
C ASP A 164 8.08 6.75 -29.95
N GLU A 165 8.46 5.71 -30.69
CA GLU A 165 8.72 4.38 -30.17
C GLU A 165 9.77 4.40 -29.06
N TRP A 166 10.78 5.28 -29.19
CA TRP A 166 11.83 5.43 -28.18
C TRP A 166 11.29 6.08 -26.91
N PHE A 167 10.54 7.18 -27.01
CA PHE A 167 9.91 7.80 -25.84
C PHE A 167 8.99 6.81 -25.12
N SER A 168 8.21 6.02 -25.87
CA SER A 168 7.31 5.01 -25.30
C SER A 168 8.08 3.92 -24.55
N PHE A 169 9.19 3.44 -25.13
CA PHE A 169 10.10 2.50 -24.49
C PHE A 169 10.75 3.09 -23.23
N GLU A 170 11.29 4.31 -23.32
CA GLU A 170 11.93 5.03 -22.21
C GLU A 170 10.96 5.25 -21.05
N MET A 171 9.73 5.67 -21.33
CA MET A 171 8.72 5.85 -20.29
C MET A 171 8.33 4.51 -19.65
N LYS A 172 8.26 3.43 -20.43
CA LYS A 172 7.89 2.10 -19.94
C LYS A 172 8.98 1.43 -19.10
N GLU A 173 10.22 1.45 -19.55
CA GLU A 173 11.34 0.77 -18.89
C GLU A 173 12.08 1.69 -17.89
N GLY A 174 12.06 3.00 -18.13
CA GLY A 174 12.78 4.00 -17.35
C GLY A 174 11.92 4.74 -16.34
N TRP A 175 10.72 5.22 -16.72
CA TRP A 175 9.90 6.08 -15.84
C TRP A 175 8.88 5.32 -14.99
N LEU A 176 8.12 4.40 -15.60
CA LEU A 176 7.06 3.64 -14.95
C LEU A 176 7.52 2.87 -13.69
N PRO A 177 8.71 2.24 -13.64
CA PRO A 177 9.19 1.61 -12.41
C PRO A 177 9.32 2.58 -11.23
N TYR A 178 9.75 3.82 -11.47
CA TYR A 178 9.82 4.83 -10.40
C TYR A 178 8.45 5.36 -10.00
N LEU A 179 7.47 5.39 -10.92
CA LEU A 179 6.07 5.62 -10.55
C LEU A 179 5.57 4.50 -9.61
N HIS A 180 5.88 3.23 -9.90
CA HIS A 180 5.54 2.11 -9.01
C HIS A 180 6.20 2.25 -7.63
N PHE A 181 7.48 2.64 -7.58
CA PHE A 181 8.19 2.88 -6.32
C PHE A 181 7.58 4.04 -5.53
N LEU A 182 7.32 5.17 -6.19
CA LEU A 182 6.67 6.32 -5.58
C LEU A 182 5.34 5.92 -4.95
N ALA A 183 4.50 5.20 -5.69
CA ALA A 183 3.21 4.72 -5.20
C ALA A 183 3.36 3.78 -4.00
N LYS A 184 4.28 2.82 -4.07
CA LYS A 184 4.56 1.87 -2.98
C LYS A 184 5.05 2.57 -1.71
N ASP A 185 5.86 3.60 -1.87
CA ASP A 185 6.47 4.34 -0.76
C ASP A 185 5.52 5.36 -0.13
N THR A 186 4.43 5.76 -0.80
CA THR A 186 3.57 6.87 -0.34
C THR A 186 2.12 6.48 -0.05
N LEU A 187 1.48 5.69 -0.91
CA LEU A 187 0.05 5.34 -0.81
C LEU A 187 -0.38 4.73 0.53
N PRO A 188 0.41 3.88 1.21
CA PRO A 188 -0.02 3.27 2.46
C PRO A 188 0.00 4.24 3.65
N TYR A 189 0.67 5.39 3.50
CA TYR A 189 1.07 6.25 4.61
C TYR A 189 0.47 7.65 4.51
N LEU A 190 0.36 8.20 3.30
CA LEU A 190 -0.09 9.58 3.08
C LEU A 190 -1.62 9.71 3.01
N SER A 191 -2.12 10.85 3.48
CA SER A 191 -3.53 11.22 3.35
C SER A 191 -3.86 11.61 1.89
N PRO A 192 -5.14 11.67 1.50
CA PRO A 192 -5.52 12.16 0.17
C PRO A 192 -4.97 13.57 -0.11
N THR A 193 -5.02 14.45 0.89
CA THR A 193 -4.56 15.83 0.78
C THR A 193 -3.05 15.95 0.59
N GLU A 194 -2.27 15.10 1.24
CA GLU A 194 -0.81 15.06 1.07
C GLU A 194 -0.40 14.43 -0.27
N MET A 195 -1.15 13.42 -0.73
CA MET A 195 -0.95 12.78 -2.03
C MET A 195 -1.27 13.74 -3.18
N GLU A 196 -2.29 14.59 -3.03
CA GLU A 196 -2.67 15.56 -4.07
C GLU A 196 -1.53 16.50 -4.46
N ILE A 197 -0.68 16.90 -3.51
CA ILE A 197 0.52 17.71 -3.79
C ILE A 197 1.48 16.98 -4.75
N ILE A 198 1.66 15.66 -4.56
CA ILE A 198 2.54 14.84 -5.41
C ILE A 198 1.92 14.68 -6.80
N TRP A 199 0.62 14.36 -6.85
CA TRP A 199 -0.11 14.15 -8.11
C TRP A 199 -0.20 15.40 -8.96
N ALA A 200 -0.46 16.55 -8.33
CA ALA A 200 -0.53 17.84 -9.01
C ALA A 200 0.82 18.24 -9.64
N ASP A 201 1.96 17.99 -8.97
CA ASP A 201 3.29 18.24 -9.57
C ASP A 201 3.52 17.40 -10.82
N ILE A 202 3.14 16.11 -10.78
CA ILE A 202 3.30 15.20 -11.94
C ILE A 202 2.38 15.61 -13.10
N GLU A 203 1.13 15.95 -12.82
CA GLU A 203 0.15 16.37 -13.84
C GLU A 203 0.49 17.72 -14.48
N ALA A 204 1.13 18.61 -13.72
CA ALA A 204 1.59 19.91 -14.22
C ALA A 204 2.79 19.80 -15.17
N ALA A 205 3.46 18.64 -15.23
CA ALA A 205 4.63 18.46 -16.07
C ALA A 205 4.27 18.52 -17.57
N PRO A 206 5.03 19.26 -18.41
CA PRO A 206 4.72 19.40 -19.84
C PRO A 206 4.56 18.07 -20.58
N CYS A 207 5.36 17.06 -20.22
CA CYS A 207 5.33 15.75 -20.87
C CYS A 207 4.23 14.81 -20.37
N PHE A 208 3.49 15.17 -19.31
CA PHE A 208 2.46 14.31 -18.75
C PHE A 208 1.39 13.92 -19.78
N THR A 209 0.90 14.89 -20.55
CA THR A 209 -0.09 14.66 -21.60
C THR A 209 0.41 13.75 -22.73
N ARG A 210 1.73 13.60 -22.87
CA ARG A 210 2.39 12.78 -23.91
C ARG A 210 2.67 11.35 -23.48
N LEU A 211 2.52 11.04 -22.20
CA LEU A 211 2.74 9.69 -21.69
C LEU A 211 1.90 8.66 -22.47
N PRO A 212 2.45 7.48 -22.79
CA PRO A 212 1.68 6.37 -23.36
C PRO A 212 0.41 6.07 -22.56
N GLU A 213 -0.67 5.67 -23.24
CA GLU A 213 -1.98 5.47 -22.62
C GLU A 213 -1.93 4.49 -21.43
N ASN A 214 -1.25 3.35 -21.60
CA ASN A 214 -1.05 2.38 -20.54
C ASN A 214 -0.38 2.99 -19.29
N ILE A 215 0.60 3.87 -19.48
CA ILE A 215 1.31 4.55 -18.38
C ILE A 215 0.39 5.55 -17.68
N ARG A 216 -0.44 6.29 -18.44
CA ARG A 216 -1.48 7.15 -17.86
C ARG A 216 -2.51 6.34 -17.08
N HIS A 217 -2.89 5.15 -17.52
CA HIS A 217 -3.77 4.25 -16.76
C HIS A 217 -3.15 3.84 -15.42
N TRP A 218 -1.85 3.52 -15.38
CA TRP A 218 -1.13 3.25 -14.13
C TRP A 218 -1.10 4.47 -13.20
N PHE A 219 -0.77 5.65 -13.73
CA PHE A 219 -0.80 6.89 -12.96
C PHE A 219 -2.18 7.15 -12.38
N ASN A 220 -3.22 7.09 -13.20
CA ASN A 220 -4.59 7.36 -12.78
C ASN A 220 -5.11 6.32 -11.77
N LEU A 221 -4.68 5.05 -11.89
CA LEU A 221 -4.94 4.03 -10.88
C LEU A 221 -4.34 4.44 -9.53
N TYR A 222 -3.05 4.81 -9.50
CA TYR A 222 -2.40 5.23 -8.25
C TYR A 222 -3.01 6.49 -7.66
N LYS A 223 -3.35 7.48 -8.50
CA LYS A 223 -4.08 8.66 -8.07
C LYS A 223 -5.43 8.30 -7.44
N ALA A 224 -6.21 7.43 -8.08
CA ALA A 224 -7.48 6.95 -7.54
C ALA A 224 -7.32 6.20 -6.20
N VAL A 225 -6.30 5.36 -6.07
CA VAL A 225 -5.97 4.68 -4.80
C VAL A 225 -5.64 5.70 -3.71
N GLY A 226 -4.80 6.70 -4.01
CA GLY A 226 -4.43 7.77 -3.08
C GLY A 226 -5.64 8.61 -2.64
N ASN A 227 -6.59 8.85 -3.55
CA ASN A 227 -7.82 9.60 -3.27
C ASN A 227 -8.92 8.77 -2.61
N ARG A 228 -8.69 7.46 -2.39
CA ARG A 228 -9.73 6.49 -1.98
C ARG A 228 -10.97 6.52 -2.90
N ASP A 229 -10.78 6.82 -4.19
CA ASP A 229 -11.84 6.79 -5.20
C ASP A 229 -11.98 5.36 -5.76
N PHE A 230 -12.71 4.52 -5.02
CA PHE A 230 -12.83 3.10 -5.35
C PHE A 230 -13.56 2.83 -6.67
N GLU A 231 -14.40 3.75 -7.16
CA GLU A 231 -15.02 3.58 -8.48
C GLU A 231 -13.94 3.71 -9.56
N GLN A 232 -13.11 4.74 -9.49
CA GLN A 232 -12.00 4.93 -10.43
C GLN A 232 -10.91 3.87 -10.28
N VAL A 233 -10.60 3.41 -9.06
CA VAL A 233 -9.67 2.28 -8.84
C VAL A 233 -10.14 1.06 -9.63
N TRP A 234 -11.43 0.72 -9.55
CA TRP A 234 -11.98 -0.37 -10.35
C TRP A 234 -11.83 -0.10 -11.85
N GLN A 235 -12.25 1.07 -12.35
CA GLN A 235 -12.18 1.37 -13.79
C GLN A 235 -10.75 1.23 -14.35
N PHE A 236 -9.75 1.85 -13.72
CA PHE A 236 -8.37 1.77 -14.20
C PHE A 236 -7.75 0.39 -13.99
N SER A 237 -8.06 -0.30 -12.89
CA SER A 237 -7.60 -1.69 -12.69
C SER A 237 -8.14 -2.63 -13.77
N LYS A 238 -9.38 -2.43 -14.22
CA LYS A 238 -9.99 -3.22 -15.29
C LYS A 238 -9.27 -3.03 -16.63
N LEU A 239 -8.87 -1.79 -16.96
CA LEU A 239 -8.12 -1.48 -18.18
C LEU A 239 -6.72 -2.10 -18.19
N LEU A 240 -6.13 -2.33 -17.01
CA LEU A 240 -4.77 -2.88 -16.85
C LEU A 240 -4.74 -4.40 -16.65
N LEU A 241 -5.82 -4.99 -16.16
CA LEU A 241 -5.93 -6.45 -15.96
C LEU A 241 -6.15 -7.18 -17.29
N PRO A 242 -5.53 -8.35 -17.49
CA PRO A 242 -5.75 -9.14 -18.71
C PRO A 242 -7.17 -9.74 -18.73
N ASP A 243 -7.94 -9.61 -19.81
CA ASP A 243 -9.35 -10.04 -19.89
C ASP A 243 -9.64 -11.48 -19.41
N GLY A 244 -8.70 -12.40 -19.65
CA GLY A 244 -8.81 -13.82 -19.29
C GLY A 244 -8.30 -14.19 -17.90
N LYS A 245 -7.54 -15.29 -17.86
CA LYS A 245 -6.88 -15.78 -16.64
C LYS A 245 -5.77 -14.82 -16.21
N ILE A 246 -5.76 -14.47 -14.93
CA ILE A 246 -4.74 -13.61 -14.33
C ILE A 246 -3.58 -14.51 -13.90
N GLN A 247 -2.44 -14.34 -14.56
CA GLN A 247 -1.19 -15.03 -14.18
C GLN A 247 -0.56 -14.32 -12.99
N ALA A 248 0.06 -15.09 -12.09
CA ALA A 248 0.77 -14.53 -10.95
C ALA A 248 1.98 -13.71 -11.41
N SER A 249 1.98 -12.41 -11.10
CA SER A 249 3.09 -11.49 -11.27
C SER A 249 2.92 -10.34 -10.28
N GLU A 250 3.97 -9.56 -9.99
CA GLU A 250 3.87 -8.42 -9.07
C GLU A 250 2.76 -7.44 -9.50
N ASN A 251 2.75 -7.05 -10.77
CA ASN A 251 1.76 -6.14 -11.32
C ASN A 251 0.34 -6.73 -11.28
N ASN A 252 0.15 -7.97 -11.72
CA ASN A 252 -1.17 -8.60 -11.71
C ASN A 252 -1.70 -8.83 -10.30
N ASN A 253 -0.83 -9.18 -9.35
CA ASN A 253 -1.20 -9.35 -7.96
C ASN A 253 -1.63 -8.01 -7.35
N TYR A 254 -0.88 -6.94 -7.61
CA TYR A 254 -1.26 -5.60 -7.18
C TYR A 254 -2.61 -5.18 -7.78
N LEU A 255 -2.77 -5.30 -9.11
CA LEU A 255 -4.00 -4.94 -9.80
C LEU A 255 -5.21 -5.73 -9.28
N LEU A 256 -5.08 -7.05 -9.12
CA LEU A 256 -6.13 -7.89 -8.55
C LEU A 256 -6.47 -7.46 -7.12
N MET A 257 -5.46 -7.19 -6.29
CA MET A 257 -5.65 -6.76 -4.90
C MET A 257 -6.43 -5.45 -4.82
N VAL A 258 -6.00 -4.38 -5.52
CA VAL A 258 -6.68 -3.08 -5.44
C VAL A 258 -8.07 -3.12 -6.07
N SER A 259 -8.26 -3.94 -7.10
CA SER A 259 -9.55 -4.16 -7.75
C SER A 259 -10.54 -4.88 -6.83
N MET A 260 -10.09 -5.92 -6.12
CA MET A 260 -10.89 -6.59 -5.09
C MET A 260 -11.19 -5.66 -3.91
N LEU A 261 -10.21 -4.88 -3.46
CA LEU A 261 -10.37 -3.90 -2.39
C LEU A 261 -11.43 -2.85 -2.75
N ALA A 262 -11.38 -2.31 -3.98
CA ALA A 262 -12.37 -1.39 -4.50
C ALA A 262 -13.79 -1.98 -4.49
N HIS A 263 -13.95 -3.20 -4.99
CA HIS A 263 -15.25 -3.87 -4.93
C HIS A 263 -15.75 -4.09 -3.49
N ILE A 264 -14.88 -4.47 -2.56
CA ILE A 264 -15.25 -4.64 -1.14
C ILE A 264 -15.66 -3.30 -0.52
N ALA A 265 -14.91 -2.23 -0.77
CA ALA A 265 -15.26 -0.88 -0.30
C ALA A 265 -16.62 -0.41 -0.85
N LEU A 266 -16.92 -0.76 -2.10
CA LEU A 266 -18.20 -0.49 -2.77
C LEU A 266 -19.30 -1.52 -2.43
N LYS A 267 -19.05 -2.45 -1.51
CA LYS A 267 -19.96 -3.55 -1.11
C LYS A 267 -20.39 -4.48 -2.26
N ARG A 268 -19.58 -4.58 -3.30
CA ARG A 268 -19.74 -5.45 -4.49
C ARG A 268 -19.01 -6.79 -4.30
N TYR A 269 -19.34 -7.53 -3.24
CA TYR A 269 -18.59 -8.73 -2.82
C TYR A 269 -18.54 -9.83 -3.88
N GLU A 270 -19.64 -10.07 -4.61
CA GLU A 270 -19.66 -11.05 -5.72
C GLU A 270 -18.70 -10.69 -6.85
N ALA A 271 -18.53 -9.39 -7.15
CA ALA A 271 -17.60 -8.94 -8.17
C ALA A 271 -16.14 -9.18 -7.72
N ALA A 272 -15.82 -8.94 -6.46
CA ALA A 272 -14.51 -9.27 -5.89
C ALA A 272 -14.20 -10.78 -6.00
N LEU A 273 -15.18 -11.64 -5.69
CA LEU A 273 -15.04 -13.10 -5.83
C LEU A 273 -14.96 -13.55 -7.30
N ALA A 274 -15.64 -12.85 -8.22
CA ALA A 274 -15.52 -13.10 -9.66
C ALA A 274 -14.11 -12.81 -10.18
N LEU A 275 -13.47 -11.73 -9.72
CA LEU A 275 -12.07 -11.45 -10.03
C LEU A 275 -11.14 -12.51 -9.47
N LEU A 276 -11.32 -12.91 -8.21
CA LEU A 276 -10.50 -13.95 -7.59
C LEU A 276 -10.57 -15.29 -8.35
N ARG A 277 -11.72 -15.63 -8.93
CA ARG A 277 -11.89 -16.84 -9.76
C ARG A 277 -11.06 -16.84 -11.04
N ARG A 278 -10.65 -15.66 -11.55
CA ARG A 278 -9.76 -15.55 -12.73
C ARG A 278 -8.29 -15.81 -12.39
N TYR A 279 -7.92 -15.74 -11.11
CA TYR A 279 -6.54 -15.95 -10.67
C TYR A 279 -6.10 -17.41 -10.90
N ASN A 280 -4.94 -17.59 -11.53
CA ASN A 280 -4.41 -18.91 -11.81
C ASN A 280 -4.01 -19.64 -10.52
N ARG A 281 -4.86 -20.55 -10.07
CA ARG A 281 -4.70 -21.35 -8.83
C ARG A 281 -3.51 -22.31 -8.81
N ARG A 282 -2.67 -22.35 -9.86
CA ARG A 282 -1.39 -23.07 -9.82
C ARG A 282 -0.42 -22.49 -8.77
N ALA A 283 -0.62 -21.23 -8.37
CA ALA A 283 0.10 -20.61 -7.28
C ALA A 283 -0.87 -20.18 -6.17
N GLU A 284 -0.43 -20.26 -4.92
CA GLU A 284 -1.17 -19.69 -3.79
C GLU A 284 -1.18 -18.15 -3.92
N PRO A 285 -2.34 -17.49 -3.82
CA PRO A 285 -2.39 -16.03 -3.89
C PRO A 285 -1.68 -15.41 -2.67
N PRO A 286 -1.08 -14.21 -2.83
CA PRO A 286 -0.60 -13.43 -1.70
C PRO A 286 -1.65 -13.24 -0.60
N ILE A 287 -1.20 -13.05 0.64
CA ILE A 287 -2.07 -12.99 1.82
C ILE A 287 -3.13 -11.88 1.72
N GLU A 288 -2.81 -10.74 1.13
CA GLU A 288 -3.74 -9.64 0.89
C GLU A 288 -4.90 -10.05 -0.03
N ILE A 289 -4.64 -10.81 -1.09
CA ILE A 289 -5.68 -11.33 -1.99
C ILE A 289 -6.53 -12.39 -1.27
N ARG A 290 -5.89 -13.27 -0.49
CA ARG A 290 -6.59 -14.28 0.33
C ARG A 290 -7.51 -13.63 1.36
N LEU A 291 -7.01 -12.63 2.08
CA LEU A 291 -7.76 -11.84 3.05
C LEU A 291 -9.00 -11.24 2.40
N LEU A 292 -8.84 -10.51 1.30
CA LEU A 292 -9.96 -9.90 0.56
C LEU A 292 -10.96 -10.95 0.08
N GLY A 293 -10.47 -12.10 -0.40
CA GLY A 293 -11.32 -13.25 -0.76
C GLY A 293 -12.17 -13.76 0.40
N THR A 294 -11.57 -13.93 1.58
CA THR A 294 -12.30 -14.39 2.78
C THR A 294 -13.30 -13.37 3.31
N ILE A 295 -12.97 -12.07 3.25
CA ILE A 295 -13.89 -10.99 3.60
C ILE A 295 -15.10 -10.97 2.66
N ALA A 296 -14.85 -11.02 1.34
CA ALA A 296 -15.93 -11.03 0.36
C ALA A 296 -16.82 -12.28 0.47
N ALA A 297 -16.23 -13.44 0.78
CA ALA A 297 -16.99 -14.68 0.99
C ALA A 297 -17.85 -14.63 2.27
N GLN A 298 -17.35 -14.04 3.35
CA GLN A 298 -18.11 -13.91 4.59
C GLN A 298 -19.30 -12.96 4.45
N GLN A 299 -19.10 -11.81 3.79
CA GLN A 299 -20.15 -10.77 3.63
C GLN A 299 -21.21 -11.11 2.57
N ARG A 300 -21.03 -12.21 1.84
CA ARG A 300 -22.04 -12.79 0.94
C ARG A 300 -23.14 -13.53 1.70
N LEU A 301 -22.79 -14.15 2.84
CA LEU A 301 -23.68 -14.95 3.69
C LEU A 301 -24.55 -14.06 4.57
#